data_AF-A0A369LGA8-F1
#
_entry.id   AF-A0A369LGA8-F1
#
_cell.length_a   1.000
_cell.length_b   1.000
_cell.length_c   1.000
_cell.angle_alpha   90.00
_cell.angle_beta   90.00
_cell.angle_gamma   90.00
#
_symmetry.space_group_name_H-M   'P 1'
#
loop_
_entity.id
_entity.type
_entity.pdbx_description
1 polymer ?
#
loop_
_entity_poly.entity_id
_entity_poly.type
_entity_poly.pdbx_seq_one_letter_code
_entity_poly.pdbx_strand_id
1 'polypeptide(L)' 'MTNSQLRILGYIASCGAQGCSDTKNAIAEKLGVCPKTVDRAVRRMRDDGLIVSTARFDEHGSQLGNVYFIGAGSKQ' A
#
# COMPACT_ATOMS: atom_id res chain seq x y z
N MET A 1 15.80 2.42 0.52
CA MET A 1 14.74 1.39 0.41
C MET A 1 15.30 0.07 0.92
N THR A 2 14.59 -0.70 1.74
CA THR A 2 15.00 -2.07 2.17
C THR A 2 14.37 -3.14 1.26
N ASN A 3 14.86 -4.39 1.34
CA ASN A 3 14.27 -5.52 0.58
C ASN A 3 12.78 -5.72 0.86
N SER A 4 12.35 -5.63 2.13
CA SER A 4 10.92 -5.73 2.46
C SER A 4 10.12 -4.57 1.86
N GLN A 5 10.65 -3.34 1.87
CA GLN A 5 9.98 -2.19 1.25
C GLN A 5 9.84 -2.37 -0.27
N LEU A 6 10.88 -2.86 -0.94
CA LEU A 6 10.83 -3.17 -2.38
C LEU A 6 9.80 -4.25 -2.70
N ARG A 7 9.75 -5.33 -1.90
CA ARG A 7 8.76 -6.40 -2.07
C ARG A 7 7.32 -5.89 -1.88
N ILE A 8 7.09 -5.02 -0.89
CA ILE A 8 5.78 -4.42 -0.66
C ILE A 8 5.40 -3.47 -1.81
N LEU A 9 6.34 -2.64 -2.27
CA LEU A 9 6.11 -1.74 -3.42
C LEU A 9 5.80 -2.53 -4.69
N GLY A 10 6.59 -3.58 -4.98
CA GLY A 10 6.36 -4.46 -6.12
C GLY A 10 5.03 -5.20 -6.03
N TYR A 11 4.61 -5.60 -4.83
CA TYR A 11 3.30 -6.19 -4.61
C TYR A 11 2.17 -5.21 -4.94
N ILE A 12 2.23 -3.98 -4.42
CA ILE A 12 1.26 -2.92 -4.75
C ILE A 12 1.25 -2.64 -6.26
N ALA A 13 2.42 -2.61 -6.92
CA ALA A 13 2.52 -2.43 -8.36
C ALA A 13 1.87 -3.57 -9.15
N SER A 14 2.01 -4.81 -8.68
CA SER A 14 1.40 -5.98 -9.31
C SER A 14 -0.13 -5.96 -9.29
N CYS A 15 -0.74 -5.17 -8.40
CA CYS A 15 -2.17 -4.93 -8.38
C CYS A 15 -2.66 -4.01 -9.50
N GLY A 16 -1.80 -3.50 -10.39
CA GLY A 16 -2.23 -2.79 -11.59
C GLY A 16 -3.07 -1.52 -11.36
N ALA A 17 -3.85 -1.15 -12.38
CA ALA A 17 -4.61 0.10 -12.40
C ALA A 17 -5.76 0.14 -11.39
N GLN A 18 -6.27 -1.03 -10.96
CA GLN A 18 -7.31 -1.15 -9.94
C GLN A 18 -6.81 -0.82 -8.52
N GLY A 19 -5.49 -0.81 -8.32
CA GLY A 19 -4.87 -0.59 -7.03
C GLY A 19 -4.98 -1.79 -6.08
N CYS A 20 -4.20 -1.75 -5.01
CA CYS A 20 -4.16 -2.81 -4.00
C CYS A 20 -5.12 -2.47 -2.85
N SER A 21 -6.19 -3.24 -2.69
CA SER A 21 -7.17 -3.09 -1.59
C SER A 21 -6.94 -4.06 -0.43
N ASP A 22 -5.84 -4.81 -0.44
CA ASP A 22 -5.52 -5.75 0.64
C ASP A 22 -5.26 -5.02 1.96
N THR A 23 -5.70 -5.64 3.05
CA THR A 23 -5.35 -5.16 4.38
C THR A 23 -3.85 -5.33 4.64
N LYS A 24 -3.29 -4.56 5.58
CA LYS A 24 -1.89 -4.73 5.98
C LYS A 24 -1.56 -6.15 6.45
N ASN A 25 -2.53 -6.86 7.04
CA ASN A 25 -2.36 -8.23 7.50
C ASN A 25 -2.30 -9.19 6.32
N ALA A 26 -3.16 -9.01 5.31
CA ALA A 26 -3.12 -9.82 4.10
C ALA A 26 -1.82 -9.60 3.31
N ILE A 27 -1.34 -8.35 3.19
CA ILE A 27 -0.05 -8.04 2.57
C ILE A 27 1.10 -8.70 3.35
N ALA A 28 1.05 -8.60 4.68
CA ALA A 28 2.06 -9.19 5.57
C ALA A 28 2.14 -10.71 5.40
N GLU A 29 1.00 -11.39 5.40
CA GLU A 29 0.88 -12.83 5.18
C GLU A 29 1.43 -13.24 3.81
N LYS A 30 0.95 -12.61 2.74
CA LYS A 30 1.38 -12.90 1.36
C LYS A 30 2.88 -12.72 1.13
N LEU A 31 3.51 -11.76 1.83
CA LEU A 31 4.93 -11.45 1.67
C LEU A 31 5.82 -12.10 2.74
N GLY A 32 5.26 -12.77 3.74
CA GLY A 32 6.00 -13.35 4.87
C GLY A 32 6.73 -12.28 5.69
N VAL A 33 6.10 -11.13 5.93
CA VAL A 33 6.63 -10.04 6.76
C VAL A 33 5.67 -9.73 7.90
N CYS A 34 6.12 -9.02 8.94
CA CYS A 34 5.20 -8.60 9.99
C CYS A 34 4.33 -7.40 9.56
N PRO A 35 3.08 -7.26 10.05
CA PRO A 35 2.20 -6.12 9.72
C PRO A 35 2.82 -4.75 10.01
N LYS A 36 3.67 -4.66 11.05
CA LYS A 36 4.38 -3.42 11.39
C LYS A 36 5.40 -2.99 10.33
N THR A 37 5.98 -3.95 9.61
CA THR A 37 6.85 -3.67 8.46
C THR A 37 6.02 -3.12 7.30
N VAL A 38 4.82 -3.66 7.06
CA VAL A 38 3.89 -3.13 6.05
C VAL A 38 3.50 -1.69 6.39
N ASP A 39 3.06 -1.41 7.62
CA ASP A 39 2.68 -0.06 8.05
C ASP A 39 3.82 0.96 7.85
N ARG A 40 5.04 0.61 8.26
CA ARG A 40 6.21 1.49 8.09
C ARG A 40 6.56 1.71 6.63
N ALA A 41 6.46 0.66 5.81
CA ALA A 41 6.76 0.72 4.39
C ALA A 41 5.73 1.60 3.66
N VAL A 42 4.44 1.37 3.89
CA VAL A 42 3.33 2.15 3.32
C VAL A 42 3.44 3.62 3.71
N ARG A 43 3.68 3.91 5.00
CA ARG A 43 3.89 5.29 5.46
C ARG A 43 5.04 5.95 4.69
N ARG A 44 6.21 5.31 4.66
CA ARG A 44 7.39 5.88 4.01
C ARG A 44 7.16 6.09 2.50
N MET A 45 6.59 5.12 1.82
CA MET A 45 6.31 5.22 0.38
C MET A 45 5.32 6.34 0.06
N ARG A 46 4.32 6.55 0.92
CA ARG A 46 3.41 7.69 0.79
C ARG A 46 4.12 9.02 1.02
N ASP A 47 4.93 9.11 2.09
CA ASP A 47 5.74 10.30 2.38
C ASP A 47 6.77 10.60 1.27
N ASP A 48 7.22 9.57 0.55
CA ASP A 48 8.12 9.65 -0.59
C ASP A 48 7.41 9.82 -1.94
N GLY A 49 6.07 9.85 -1.98
CA GLY A 49 5.28 10.00 -3.21
C GLY A 49 5.30 8.79 -4.15
N LEU A 50 5.78 7.64 -3.68
CA LEU A 50 5.86 6.38 -4.42
C LEU A 50 4.51 5.66 -4.50
N ILE A 51 3.62 5.91 -3.53
CA ILE A 51 2.25 5.41 -3.56
C ILE A 51 1.27 6.50 -3.13
N VAL A 52 0.04 6.38 -3.60
CA VAL A 52 -1.12 7.14 -3.13
C VAL A 52 -2.06 6.19 -2.38
N SER A 53 -2.62 6.63 -1.26
CA SER A 53 -3.55 5.86 -0.44
C SER A 53 -4.90 6.57 -0.39
N THR A 54 -5.94 5.93 -0.93
CA THR A 54 -7.31 6.46 -0.95
C THR A 54 -8.19 5.64 -0.03
N ALA A 55 -8.99 6.28 0.82
CA ALA A 55 -9.97 5.58 1.64
C ALA A 55 -11.08 4.98 0.76
N ARG A 56 -11.51 3.76 1.09
CA ARG A 56 -12.61 3.05 0.45
C ARG A 56 -13.78 2.97 1.41
N PHE A 57 -14.97 3.32 0.92
CA PHE A 57 -16.21 3.33 1.68
C PHE A 57 -17.23 2.37 1.07
N ASP A 58 -18.17 1.89 1.88
CA ASP A 58 -19.36 1.21 1.41
C ASP A 58 -20.45 2.21 0.99
N GLU A 59 -21.59 1.69 0.52
CA GLU A 59 -22.76 2.47 0.11
C GLU A 59 -23.42 3.26 1.25
N HIS A 60 -23.12 2.92 2.50
CA HIS A 60 -23.62 3.57 3.70
C HIS A 60 -22.62 4.59 4.30
N GLY A 61 -21.45 4.76 3.67
CA GLY A 61 -20.39 5.67 4.12
C GLY A 61 -19.47 5.09 5.18
N SER A 62 -19.57 3.81 5.52
CA SER A 62 -18.62 3.16 6.44
C SER A 62 -17.30 2.90 5.72
N GLN A 63 -16.18 3.21 6.36
CA GLN A 63 -14.87 2.96 5.78
C GLN A 63 -14.54 1.46 5.81
N LEU A 64 -14.31 0.87 4.64
CA LEU A 64 -13.92 -0.53 4.45
C LEU A 64 -12.40 -0.74 4.52
N GLY A 65 -11.62 0.32 4.33
CA GLY A 65 -10.15 0.29 4.33
C GLY A 65 -9.55 1.33 3.40
N ASN A 66 -8.36 1.06 2.89
CA ASN A 66 -7.69 1.89 1.89
C ASN A 66 -7.41 1.09 0.62
N VAL A 67 -7.27 1.79 -0.50
CA VAL A 67 -6.71 1.29 -1.76
C VAL A 67 -5.40 2.02 -2.03
N TYR A 68 -4.35 1.27 -2.35
CA TYR A 68 -3.01 1.80 -2.65
C TYR A 68 -2.73 1.76 -4.14
N PHE A 69 -2.30 2.88 -4.71
CA PHE A 69 -1.92 3.02 -6.11
C PHE A 69 -0.44 3.39 -6.22
N ILE A 70 0.23 2.96 -7.29
CA ILE A 70 1.58 3.45 -7.61
C ILE A 70 1.49 4.94 -7.94
N GLY A 71 2.27 5.73 -7.20
CA GLY A 71 2.43 7.16 -7.46
C GLY A 71 3.42 7.38 -8.61
N ALA A 72 3.29 8.51 -9.31
CA ALA A 72 4.16 8.87 -10.42
C ALA A 72 5.61 9.18 -10.00
N GLY A 73 5.96 9.08 -8.71
CA GLY A 73 7.32 9.22 -8.21
C GLY A 73 7.89 10.60 -8.51
N SER A 74 7.38 11.63 -7.85
CA SER A 74 7.91 12.98 -7.98
C SER A 74 7.82 13.69 -6.64
N LYS A 75 8.95 13.80 -5.94
CA LYS A 75 9.13 14.92 -5.00
C LYS A 75 9.51 16.13 -5.84
N GLN A 76 8.71 17.19 -5.71
CA GLN A 76 9.21 18.56 -5.81
C GLN A 76 9.96 18.89 -4.52
#